data_AF-A0A523QSG7-F1
#
_entry.id   AF-A0A523QSG7-F1
#
_cell.length_a   1.000
_cell.length_b   1.000
_cell.length_c   1.000
_cell.angle_alpha   90.00
_cell.angle_beta   90.00
_cell.angle_gamma   90.00
#
_symmetry.space_group_name_H-M   'P 1'
#
loop_
_entity.id
_entity.type
_entity.pdbx_description
1 polymer ?
#
loop_
_entity_poly.entity_id
_entity_poly.type
_entity_poly.pdbx_seq_one_letter_code
_entity_poly.pdbx_strand_id
1 'polypeptide(L)' 'MYQGFMNKYLSAKFVKQTRNNLNLTQEQLAEIMSSKQTYISRYERGINIPSGNFILQLIEFCEKTDATKSK' A
#
# COMPACT_ATOMS: atom_id res chain seq x y z
N MET A 1 -1.83 11.05 -21.47
CA MET A 1 -3.06 10.27 -21.20
C MET A 1 -2.81 8.87 -20.62
N TYR A 2 -1.64 8.24 -20.85
CA TYR A 2 -1.33 6.89 -20.31
C TYR A 2 -0.79 6.86 -18.87
N GLN A 3 -0.22 7.97 -18.38
CA GLN A 3 0.36 8.02 -17.02
C GLN A 3 -0.71 7.89 -15.92
N GLY A 4 -1.91 8.46 -16.10
CA GLY A 4 -2.97 8.41 -15.08
C GLY A 4 -3.58 7.01 -14.90
N PHE A 5 -3.75 6.27 -16.00
CA PHE A 5 -4.31 4.91 -15.98
C PHE A 5 -3.33 3.92 -15.34
N MET A 6 -2.05 3.95 -15.74
CA MET A 6 -1.04 3.08 -15.13
C MET A 6 -0.87 3.36 -13.63
N ASN A 7 -0.81 4.64 -13.22
CA ASN A 7 -0.57 5.00 -11.82
C ASN A 7 -1.74 4.62 -10.89
N LYS A 8 -2.99 4.68 -11.38
CA LYS A 8 -4.18 4.30 -10.60
C LYS A 8 -4.32 2.79 -10.37
N TYR A 9 -4.10 1.97 -11.40
CA TYR A 9 -4.29 0.52 -11.28
C TYR A 9 -3.08 -0.20 -10.68
N LEU A 10 -1.86 0.30 -10.93
CA LEU A 10 -0.66 -0.21 -10.25
C LEU A 10 -0.74 0.07 -8.75
N SER A 11 -1.13 1.28 -8.32
CA SER A 11 -1.16 1.61 -6.90
C SER A 11 -2.18 0.80 -6.10
N ALA A 12 -3.40 0.61 -6.60
CA ALA A 12 -4.43 -0.19 -5.92
C ALA A 12 -4.01 -1.67 -5.77
N LYS A 13 -3.52 -2.27 -6.85
CA LYS A 13 -3.07 -3.67 -6.86
C LYS A 13 -1.81 -3.85 -6.01
N PHE A 14 -0.88 -2.89 -6.07
CA PHE A 14 0.35 -2.88 -5.29
C PHE A 14 0.04 -2.88 -3.78
N VAL A 15 -0.81 -1.96 -3.30
CA VAL A 15 -1.17 -1.88 -1.88
C VAL A 15 -1.73 -3.22 -1.37
N LYS A 16 -2.65 -3.82 -2.14
CA LYS A 16 -3.25 -5.12 -1.78
C LYS A 16 -2.23 -6.26 -1.77
N GLN A 17 -1.37 -6.33 -2.80
CA GLN A 17 -0.34 -7.36 -2.91
C GLN A 17 0.67 -7.25 -1.79
N THR A 18 1.17 -6.05 -1.53
CA THR A 18 2.08 -5.76 -0.43
C THR A 18 1.49 -6.18 0.91
N ARG A 19 0.24 -5.78 1.19
CA ARG A 19 -0.45 -6.16 2.43
C ARG A 19 -0.53 -7.68 2.60
N ASN A 20 -0.90 -8.39 1.53
CA ASN A 20 -1.01 -9.85 1.54
C ASN A 20 0.37 -10.52 1.72
N ASN A 21 1.42 -10.03 1.06
CA ASN A 21 2.78 -10.56 1.20
C ASN A 21 3.33 -10.40 2.62
N LEU A 22 2.88 -9.36 3.33
CA LEU A 22 3.23 -9.09 4.71
C LEU A 22 2.28 -9.78 5.72
N ASN A 23 1.27 -10.52 5.24
CA ASN A 23 0.22 -11.15 6.06
C ASN A 23 -0.50 -10.18 7.01
N LEU A 24 -0.70 -8.92 6.58
CA LEU A 24 -1.37 -7.89 7.37
C LEU A 24 -2.87 -7.86 7.07
N THR A 25 -3.69 -7.53 8.07
CA THR A 25 -5.09 -7.12 7.83
C THR A 25 -5.14 -5.68 7.32
N GLN A 26 -6.30 -5.24 6.80
CA GLN A 26 -6.47 -3.85 6.34
C GLN A 26 -6.36 -2.87 7.51
N GLU A 27 -6.80 -3.27 8.70
CA GLU A 27 -6.68 -2.53 9.96
C GLU A 27 -5.22 -2.37 10.36
N GLN A 28 -4.44 -3.47 10.37
CA GLN A 28 -3.03 -3.44 10.75
C GLN A 28 -2.21 -2.56 9.80
N LEU A 29 -2.45 -2.66 8.49
CA LEU A 29 -1.78 -1.78 7.53
C LEU A 29 -2.18 -0.32 7.77
N ALA A 30 -3.44 -0.05 8.11
CA ALA A 30 -3.90 1.30 8.39
C ALA A 30 -3.20 1.88 9.63
N GLU A 31 -3.05 1.10 10.70
CA GLU A 31 -2.33 1.50 11.91
C GLU A 31 -0.87 1.86 11.62
N ILE A 32 -0.15 0.99 10.90
CA ILE A 32 1.25 1.22 10.50
C ILE A 32 1.38 2.51 9.70
N MET A 33 0.43 2.76 8.80
CA MET A 33 0.45 3.89 7.88
C MET A 33 -0.24 5.14 8.45
N SER A 34 -0.58 5.14 9.75
CA SER A 34 -1.30 6.24 10.41
C SER A 34 -2.55 6.70 9.63
N SER A 35 -3.26 5.74 9.06
CA SER A 35 -4.42 5.93 8.20
C SER A 35 -5.64 5.22 8.78
N LYS A 36 -6.79 5.39 8.14
CA LYS A 36 -8.01 4.67 8.51
C LYS A 36 -8.15 3.44 7.62
N GLN A 37 -8.62 2.33 8.19
CA GLN A 37 -8.90 1.09 7.45
C GLN A 37 -9.78 1.32 6.22
N THR A 38 -10.76 2.21 6.34
CA THR A 38 -11.68 2.56 5.25
C THR A 38 -10.96 3.19 4.05
N TYR A 39 -9.84 3.88 4.27
CA TYR A 39 -9.01 4.42 3.19
C TYR A 39 -8.22 3.31 2.49
N ILE A 40 -7.65 2.37 3.25
CA ILE A 40 -6.98 1.19 2.70
C ILE A 40 -7.93 0.40 1.80
N SER A 41 -9.14 0.12 2.29
CA SER A 41 -10.18 -0.57 1.51
C SER A 41 -10.54 0.17 0.21
N ARG A 42 -10.66 1.51 0.26
CA ARG A 42 -10.92 2.34 -0.94
C ARG A 42 -9.75 2.35 -1.92
N TYR A 43 -8.52 2.33 -1.43
CA TYR A 43 -7.31 2.24 -2.25
C TYR A 43 -7.25 0.90 -2.97
N GLU A 44 -7.43 -0.22 -2.25
CA GLU A 44 -7.38 -1.57 -2.84
C GLU A 44 -8.46 -1.81 -3.89
N ARG A 45 -9.59 -1.10 -3.78
CA ARG A 45 -10.71 -1.16 -4.74
C ARG A 45 -10.56 -0.18 -5.90
N GLY A 46 -9.51 0.64 -5.91
CA GLY A 46 -9.28 1.68 -6.94
C GLY A 46 -10.32 2.82 -6.91
N ILE A 47 -11.08 2.95 -5.82
CA ILE A 47 -12.05 4.04 -5.62
C ILE A 47 -11.29 5.35 -5.39
N ASN A 48 -10.30 5.31 -4.50
CA ASN A 48 -9.39 6.40 -4.25
C ASN A 48 -7.99 6.08 -4.76
N ILE A 49 -7.27 7.10 -5.21
CA ILE A 49 -5.86 6.98 -5.58
C ILE A 49 -5.04 7.32 -4.32
N PRO A 50 -4.14 6.45 -3.85
CA PRO A 50 -3.21 6.79 -2.78
C PRO A 50 -2.36 8.00 -3.17
N SER A 51 -2.02 8.85 -2.20
CA SER A 51 -1.06 9.91 -2.44
C SER A 51 0.34 9.35 -2.68
N GLY A 52 1.20 10.09 -3.37
CA GLY A 52 2.60 9.70 -3.57
C GLY A 52 3.31 9.41 -2.24
N ASN A 53 3.06 10.23 -1.20
CA ASN A 53 3.62 10.04 0.13
C ASN A 53 3.21 8.71 0.77
N PHE A 54 1.95 8.29 0.60
CA PHE A 54 1.50 7.00 1.12
C PHE A 54 2.23 5.84 0.43
N ILE A 55 2.43 5.94 -0.89
CA ILE A 55 3.16 4.93 -1.65
C ILE A 55 4.64 4.87 -1.21
N LEU A 56 5.28 6.04 -1.02
CA LEU A 56 6.67 6.11 -0.54
C LEU A 56 6.82 5.49 0.85
N GLN A 57 5.92 5.80 1.79
CA GLN A 57 5.91 5.19 3.12
C GLN A 57 5.75 3.66 3.05
N LEU A 58 4.91 3.18 2.11
CA LEU A 58 4.66 1.76 1.95
C LEU A 58 5.90 1.04 1.43
N ILE A 59 6.61 1.65 0.48
CA ILE A 59 7.87 1.13 -0.06
C ILE A 59 8.94 1.09 1.03
N GLU A 60 9.13 2.20 1.76
CA GLU A 60 10.09 2.28 2.86
C GLU A 60 9.81 1.22 3.95
N PHE A 61 8.53 0.99 4.24
CA PHE A 61 8.14 -0.07 5.17
C PHE A 61 8.51 -1.46 4.65
N CYS A 62 8.25 -1.75 3.37
CA CYS A 62 8.61 -3.04 2.75
C CYS A 62 10.11 -3.29 2.82
N GLU A 63 10.93 -2.32 2.43
CA GLU A 63 12.39 -2.43 2.46
C GLU A 63 12.92 -2.75 3.86
N LYS A 64 12.36 -2.11 4.90
CA LYS A 64 12.72 -2.41 6.30
C LYS A 64 12.31 -3.83 6.73
N THR A 65 11.15 -4.31 6.28
CA THR A 65 10.69 -5.67 6.61
C THR A 65 11.45 -6.77 5.86
N ASP A 66 11.95 -6.50 4.65
CA ASP A 66 12.77 -7.45 3.90
C ASP A 66 14.20 -7.51 4.45
N ALA A 67 14.75 -6.38 4.92
CA ALA A 67 16.06 -6.32 5.57
C ALA A 67 16.14 -7.13 6.89
N THR A 68 15.01 -7.44 7.52
CA THR A 68 14.97 -8.21 8.78
C THR A 68 14.81 -9.72 8.57
N LYS A 69 14.50 -10.19 7.35
CA LYS A 69 14.43 -11.62 7.01
C LYS A 69 15.76 -12.22 6.54
N SER A 70 16.81 -11.40 6.43
CA SER A 70 18.16 -11.81 6.07
C SER A 70 19.11 -11.68 7.27
N LYS A 71 18.84 -12.42 8.35
CA LYS A 71 19.83 -12.73 9.39
C LYS A 71 19.47 -14.00 10.14
#